data_AF-A0A3C2CK56-F1
#
_entry.id   AF-A0A3C2CK56-F1
#
_cell.length_a   1.000
_cell.length_b   1.000
_cell.length_c   1.000
_cell.angle_alpha   90.00
_cell.angle_beta   90.00
_cell.angle_gamma   90.00
#
_symmetry.space_group_name_H-M   'P 1'
#
loop_
_entity.id
_entity.type
_entity.pdbx_description
1 polymer ?
#
loop_
_entity_poly.entity_id
_entity_poly.type
_entity_poly.pdbx_seq_one_letter_code
_entity_poly.pdbx_strand_id
1 'polypeptide(L)'
;MNRSLWINPAVGISGDMLMGALFDVGASQDFVRESLASLEVDGWQMKIDEVVKQGILSTRAEITCDDTSHHRSWSYIDSLIEDSSLHVEISEGARKTFKLLAEVEANRHGIGLDEVHFHEVGSIDAIIDIVGTWSALKSLQITKVISSNVGVGAGSVKTAHGLLPNPAPATMDILKNCGVRGIDTELETVTPTGAALLVTM
;
A
#
# COMPACT_ATOMS: atom_id res chain seq x y z
N MET A 1 -19.73 18.00 -1.87
CA MET A 1 -20.52 16.77 -1.66
C MET A 1 -19.61 15.77 -1.00
N ASN A 2 -20.00 15.13 0.11
CA ASN A 2 -19.18 14.09 0.72
C ASN A 2 -19.25 12.82 -0.14
N ARG A 3 -18.13 12.41 -0.74
CA ARG A 3 -18.04 11.13 -1.45
C ARG A 3 -17.45 10.09 -0.51
N SER A 4 -18.09 8.94 -0.44
CA SER A 4 -17.60 7.80 0.34
C SER A 4 -17.19 6.68 -0.61
N LEU A 5 -16.10 6.00 -0.29
CA LEU A 5 -15.64 4.79 -0.97
C LEU A 5 -15.93 3.59 -0.07
N TRP A 6 -16.56 2.57 -0.64
CA TRP A 6 -16.72 1.27 0.02
C TRP A 6 -15.79 0.25 -0.64
N ILE A 7 -14.92 -0.38 0.15
CA ILE A 7 -13.94 -1.37 -0.30
C ILE A 7 -14.38 -2.75 0.19
N ASN A 8 -14.37 -3.72 -0.72
CA ASN A 8 -14.61 -5.13 -0.42
C ASN A 8 -13.35 -5.97 -0.65
N PRO A 9 -12.42 -6.05 0.33
CA PRO A 9 -11.18 -6.80 0.20
C PRO A 9 -11.37 -8.29 0.56
N ALA A 10 -12.53 -8.88 0.27
CA ALA A 10 -12.87 -10.25 0.68
C ALA A 10 -11.96 -11.33 0.05
N VAL A 11 -11.21 -11.00 -1.00
CA VAL A 11 -10.24 -11.90 -1.65
C VAL A 11 -8.82 -11.34 -1.65
N GLY A 12 -8.56 -10.32 -0.83
CA GLY A 12 -7.24 -9.72 -0.70
C GLY A 12 -7.17 -8.23 -1.05
N ILE A 13 -6.00 -7.65 -0.77
CA ILE A 13 -5.64 -6.26 -1.05
C ILE A 13 -4.11 -6.09 -1.05
N SER A 14 -3.58 -5.42 -2.07
CA SER A 14 -2.21 -4.88 -2.14
C SER A 14 -2.27 -3.41 -2.58
N GLY A 15 -1.15 -2.70 -2.51
CA GLY A 15 -1.09 -1.28 -2.87
C GLY A 15 -1.44 -1.05 -4.35
N ASP A 16 -0.72 -1.71 -5.26
CA ASP A 16 -0.98 -1.70 -6.70
C ASP A 16 -2.42 -2.13 -7.07
N MET A 17 -2.96 -3.19 -6.44
CA MET A 17 -4.34 -3.64 -6.66
C MET A 17 -5.36 -2.58 -6.25
N LEU A 18 -5.15 -1.92 -5.12
CA LEU A 18 -6.02 -0.85 -4.66
C LEU A 18 -5.92 0.37 -5.57
N MET A 19 -4.71 0.75 -5.99
CA MET A 19 -4.51 1.85 -6.94
C MET A 19 -5.20 1.56 -8.28
N GLY A 20 -5.06 0.34 -8.81
CA GLY A 20 -5.77 -0.11 -10.01
C GLY A 20 -7.29 -0.03 -9.87
N ALA A 21 -7.84 -0.48 -8.73
CA ALA A 21 -9.27 -0.38 -8.45
C ALA A 21 -9.76 1.09 -8.36
N LEU A 22 -8.94 2.00 -7.83
CA LEU A 22 -9.27 3.43 -7.79
C LEU A 22 -9.28 4.05 -9.20
N PHE A 23 -8.35 3.67 -10.07
CA PHE A 23 -8.40 4.07 -11.48
C PHE A 23 -9.63 3.52 -12.19
N ASP A 24 -10.03 2.28 -11.90
CA ASP A 24 -11.21 1.64 -12.47
C ASP A 24 -12.51 2.41 -12.16
N VAL A 25 -12.60 3.03 -10.97
CA VAL A 25 -13.75 3.86 -10.56
C VAL A 25 -13.59 5.35 -10.92
N GLY A 26 -12.56 5.71 -11.70
CA GLY A 26 -12.42 7.03 -12.31
C GLY A 26 -11.40 7.97 -11.65
N ALA A 27 -10.44 7.46 -10.87
CA ALA A 27 -9.31 8.29 -10.41
C ALA A 27 -8.49 8.81 -11.59
N SER A 28 -7.96 10.02 -11.47
CA SER A 28 -7.16 10.65 -12.53
C SER A 28 -5.74 10.08 -12.56
N GLN A 29 -5.41 9.36 -13.63
CA GLN A 29 -4.05 8.83 -13.84
C GLN A 29 -3.02 9.96 -13.96
N ASP A 30 -3.37 11.05 -14.64
CA ASP A 30 -2.47 12.21 -14.82
C ASP A 30 -2.14 12.86 -13.47
N PHE A 31 -3.15 13.07 -12.63
CA PHE A 31 -2.95 13.63 -11.29
C PHE A 31 -2.05 12.75 -10.42
N VAL A 32 -2.23 11.42 -10.50
CA VAL A 32 -1.36 10.48 -9.78
C VAL A 32 0.07 10.54 -10.30
N ARG A 33 0.28 10.58 -11.63
CA ARG A 33 1.62 10.71 -12.22
C ARG A 33 2.31 12.01 -11.83
N GLU A 34 1.59 13.13 -11.85
CA GLU A 34 2.11 14.43 -11.41
C GLU A 34 2.49 14.40 -9.93
N SER A 35 1.65 13.80 -9.08
CA SER A 35 1.93 13.65 -7.65
C SER A 35 3.18 12.80 -7.41
N LEU A 36 3.29 11.65 -8.07
CA LEU A 36 4.46 10.77 -7.95
C LEU A 36 5.75 11.41 -8.48
N ALA A 37 5.68 12.18 -9.58
CA ALA A 37 6.83 12.90 -10.12
C ALA A 37 7.38 13.94 -9.13
N SER A 38 6.54 14.51 -8.27
CA SER A 38 6.97 15.49 -7.26
C SER A 38 7.82 14.92 -6.12
N LEU A 39 7.91 13.59 -6.01
CA LEU A 39 8.81 12.93 -5.06
C LEU A 39 10.29 13.00 -5.50
N GLU A 40 10.56 13.33 -6.77
CA GLU A 40 11.92 13.37 -7.34
C GLU A 40 12.71 12.04 -7.15
N VAL A 41 11.99 10.91 -7.17
CA VAL A 41 12.57 9.57 -7.12
C VAL A 41 12.58 8.95 -8.52
N ASP A 42 13.75 8.52 -8.96
CA ASP A 42 13.96 7.84 -10.24
C ASP A 42 13.81 6.31 -10.12
N GLY A 43 13.89 5.61 -11.27
CA GLY A 43 14.02 4.15 -11.29
C GLY A 43 12.71 3.40 -11.06
N TRP A 44 11.57 4.00 -11.40
CA TRP A 44 10.27 3.34 -11.42
C TRP A 44 9.50 3.65 -12.70
N GLN A 45 8.59 2.75 -13.05
CA GLN A 45 7.59 2.95 -14.10
C GLN A 45 6.25 2.44 -13.59
N MET A 46 5.18 3.16 -13.94
CA MET A 46 3.81 2.74 -13.67
C MET A 46 3.09 2.50 -14.98
N LYS A 47 2.67 1.27 -15.21
CA LYS A 47 1.85 0.86 -16.34
C LYS A 47 0.41 0.62 -15.88
N ILE A 48 -0.54 1.15 -16.63
CA ILE A 48 -1.98 0.94 -16.37
C ILE A 48 -2.55 0.22 -17.59
N ASP A 49 -3.06 -1.00 -17.38
CA ASP A 49 -3.65 -1.82 -18.43
C ASP A 49 -5.07 -2.23 -18.06
N GLU A 50 -5.93 -2.32 -19.08
CA GLU A 50 -7.18 -3.05 -18.97
C GLU A 50 -6.89 -4.56 -19.05
N VAL A 51 -7.39 -5.33 -18.10
CA VAL A 51 -7.19 -6.78 -18.01
C VAL A 51 -8.50 -7.50 -17.77
N VAL A 52 -8.62 -8.73 -18.28
CA VAL A 52 -9.72 -9.64 -17.96
C VAL A 52 -9.19 -10.74 -17.05
N LYS A 53 -9.63 -10.77 -15.79
CA LYS A 53 -9.30 -11.84 -14.84
C LYS A 53 -10.54 -12.68 -14.55
N GLN A 54 -10.45 -13.98 -14.80
CA GLN A 54 -11.56 -14.92 -14.57
C GLN A 54 -12.88 -14.47 -15.24
N GLY A 55 -12.80 -13.83 -16.41
CA GLY A 55 -13.95 -13.32 -17.15
C GLY A 55 -14.49 -11.95 -16.71
N ILE A 56 -13.84 -11.28 -15.76
CA ILE A 56 -14.23 -9.96 -15.27
C ILE A 56 -13.21 -8.91 -15.76
N LEU A 57 -13.72 -7.83 -16.36
CA LEU A 57 -12.93 -6.67 -16.78
C LEU A 57 -12.45 -5.89 -15.55
N SER A 58 -11.19 -5.47 -15.54
CA SER A 58 -10.60 -4.71 -14.44
C SER A 58 -9.42 -3.87 -14.93
N THR A 59 -9.13 -2.78 -14.23
CA THR A 59 -7.90 -2.02 -14.41
C THR A 59 -6.77 -2.59 -13.53
N ARG A 60 -5.62 -2.89 -14.14
CA ARG A 60 -4.38 -3.28 -13.46
C ARG A 60 -3.42 -2.10 -13.44
N ALA A 61 -3.03 -1.65 -12.26
CA ALA A 61 -1.81 -0.89 -12.08
C ALA A 61 -0.65 -1.86 -11.86
N GLU A 62 0.47 -1.64 -12.55
CA GLU A 62 1.70 -2.42 -12.41
C GLU A 62 2.85 -1.44 -12.22
N ILE A 63 3.51 -1.54 -11.07
CA ILE A 63 4.70 -0.77 -10.74
C ILE A 63 5.92 -1.65 -10.97
N THR A 64 6.88 -1.15 -11.75
CA THR A 64 8.18 -1.81 -11.97
C THR A 64 9.29 -0.87 -11.54
N CYS A 65 10.24 -1.37 -10.76
CA CYS A 65 11.37 -0.59 -10.27
C CYS A 65 12.71 -1.22 -10.67
N ASP A 66 13.71 -0.39 -10.99
CA ASP A 66 15.05 -0.83 -11.42
C ASP A 66 15.86 -1.46 -10.28
N ASP A 67 15.60 -1.04 -9.03
CA ASP A 67 16.22 -1.61 -7.82
C ASP A 67 15.18 -1.83 -6.72
N THR A 68 14.95 -3.10 -6.36
CA THR A 68 14.06 -3.50 -5.27
C THR A 68 14.77 -3.66 -3.93
N SER A 69 16.09 -3.47 -3.86
CA SER A 69 16.94 -3.88 -2.73
C SER A 69 17.40 -2.73 -1.81
N HIS A 70 17.05 -1.49 -2.13
CA HIS A 70 17.37 -0.36 -1.27
C HIS A 70 16.44 -0.31 -0.05
N HIS A 71 16.90 -0.92 1.05
CA HIS A 71 16.36 -0.70 2.39
C HIS A 71 16.48 0.78 2.74
N ARG A 72 15.35 1.46 2.85
CA ARG A 72 15.27 2.85 3.29
C ARG A 72 14.89 2.92 4.76
N SER A 73 15.48 3.86 5.49
CA SER A 73 15.03 4.16 6.83
C SER A 73 13.66 4.83 6.79
N TRP A 74 12.90 4.65 7.87
CA TRP A 74 11.66 5.40 8.07
C TRP A 74 11.91 6.91 7.97
N SER A 75 12.96 7.42 8.62
CA SER A 75 13.33 8.84 8.60
C SER A 75 13.56 9.39 7.20
N TYR A 76 14.21 8.62 6.32
CA TYR A 76 14.42 9.02 4.93
C TYR A 76 13.10 9.14 4.17
N ILE A 77 12.21 8.15 4.32
CA ILE A 77 10.91 8.16 3.63
C ILE A 77 10.03 9.31 4.15
N ASP A 78 10.03 9.55 5.46
CA ASP A 78 9.27 10.63 6.06
C ASP A 78 9.71 12.00 5.53
N SER A 79 11.02 12.26 5.49
CA SER A 79 11.56 13.50 4.92
C SER A 79 11.30 13.61 3.41
N LEU A 80 11.44 12.52 2.65
CA LEU A 80 11.14 12.49 1.21
C LEU A 80 9.70 12.96 0.93
N ILE A 81 8.74 12.47 1.71
CA ILE A 81 7.32 12.82 1.53
C ILE A 81 7.02 14.23 2.07
N GLU A 82 7.67 14.64 3.15
CA GLU A 82 7.53 15.97 3.75
C GLU A 82 8.09 17.09 2.86
N ASP A 83 9.25 16.86 2.23
CA ASP A 83 9.94 17.86 1.40
C ASP A 83 9.36 17.94 -0.02
N SER A 84 8.52 16.97 -0.42
CA SER A 84 7.86 16.96 -1.72
C SER A 84 6.79 18.06 -1.87
N SER A 85 6.42 18.40 -3.10
CA SER A 85 5.32 19.33 -3.37
C SER A 85 3.94 18.68 -3.40
N LEU A 86 3.77 17.55 -2.70
CA LEU A 86 2.51 16.83 -2.62
C LEU A 86 1.42 17.68 -1.96
N HIS A 87 0.17 17.45 -2.34
CA HIS A 87 -0.96 18.04 -1.63
C HIS A 87 -0.94 17.56 -0.17
N VAL A 88 -1.24 18.45 0.78
CA VAL A 88 -1.15 18.17 2.24
C VAL A 88 -1.84 16.87 2.64
N GLU A 89 -3.08 16.64 2.19
CA GLU A 89 -3.82 15.39 2.44
C GLU A 89 -3.11 14.12 1.93
N ILE A 90 -2.38 14.20 0.81
CA ILE A 90 -1.62 13.07 0.26
C ILE A 90 -0.37 12.83 1.12
N SER A 91 0.37 13.90 1.46
CA SER A 91 1.57 13.82 2.30
C SER A 91 1.23 13.27 3.70
N GLU A 92 0.22 13.85 4.37
CA GLU A 92 -0.24 13.40 5.69
C GLU A 92 -0.73 11.95 5.66
N GLY A 93 -1.50 11.57 4.65
CA GLY A 93 -1.99 10.21 4.46
C GLY A 93 -0.86 9.21 4.27
N ALA A 94 0.06 9.49 3.35
CA ALA A 94 1.20 8.61 3.05
C ALA A 94 2.15 8.47 4.24
N ARG A 95 2.50 9.58 4.92
CA ARG A 95 3.30 9.56 6.16
C ARG A 95 2.60 8.76 7.26
N LYS A 96 1.29 8.91 7.42
CA LYS A 96 0.50 8.09 8.37
C LYS A 96 0.57 6.59 8.04
N THR A 97 0.45 6.22 6.77
CA THR A 97 0.58 4.82 6.32
C THR A 97 1.97 4.26 6.62
N PHE A 98 3.04 4.97 6.25
CA PHE A 98 4.41 4.53 6.52
C PHE A 98 4.75 4.52 8.01
N LYS A 99 4.27 5.48 8.79
CA LYS A 99 4.46 5.50 10.24
C LYS A 99 3.85 4.26 10.90
N LEU A 100 2.66 3.84 10.48
CA LEU A 100 2.06 2.59 10.96
C LEU A 100 2.94 1.37 10.63
N LEU A 101 3.48 1.30 9.41
CA LEU A 101 4.41 0.24 9.01
C LEU A 101 5.69 0.29 9.87
N ALA A 102 6.24 1.48 10.10
CA ALA A 102 7.44 1.67 10.91
C ALA A 102 7.23 1.28 12.37
N GLU A 103 6.07 1.61 12.95
CA GLU A 103 5.71 1.19 14.31
C GLU A 103 5.60 -0.33 14.42
N VAL A 104 5.05 -1.01 13.41
CA VAL A 104 4.99 -2.47 13.37
C VAL A 104 6.39 -3.07 13.25
N GLU A 105 7.22 -2.56 12.35
CA GLU A 105 8.62 -3.00 12.17
C GLU A 105 9.42 -2.82 13.48
N ALA A 106 9.36 -1.62 14.09
CA ALA A 106 10.04 -1.31 15.34
C ALA A 106 9.68 -2.31 16.45
N ASN A 107 8.38 -2.60 16.61
CA ASN A 107 7.89 -3.56 17.59
C ASN A 107 8.35 -5.00 17.31
N ARG A 108 8.39 -5.42 16.04
CA ARG A 108 8.82 -6.77 15.64
C ARG A 108 10.33 -6.98 15.83
N HIS A 109 11.11 -5.92 15.67
CA HIS A 109 12.55 -5.94 15.81
C HIS A 109 13.06 -5.51 17.20
N GLY A 110 12.18 -4.97 18.06
CA GLY A 110 12.53 -4.53 19.41
C GLY A 110 13.43 -3.28 19.44
N ILE A 111 13.27 -2.40 18.45
CA ILE A 111 14.10 -1.19 18.26
C ILE A 111 13.25 0.08 18.38
N GLY A 112 13.90 1.25 18.50
CA GLY A 112 13.21 2.54 18.43
C GLY A 112 12.68 2.85 17.03
N LEU A 113 11.64 3.70 16.94
CA LEU A 113 11.06 4.12 15.65
C LEU A 113 12.09 4.81 14.74
N ASP A 114 12.99 5.60 15.32
CA ASP A 114 14.04 6.32 14.58
C ASP A 114 15.16 5.39 14.06
N GLU A 115 15.22 4.15 14.56
CA GLU A 115 16.20 3.12 14.15
C GLU A 115 15.65 2.20 13.05
N VAL A 116 14.40 2.40 12.62
CA VAL A 116 13.74 1.53 11.64
C VAL A 116 14.37 1.65 10.27
N HIS A 117 14.87 0.52 9.77
CA HIS A 117 15.21 0.27 8.38
C HIS A 117 14.27 -0.79 7.84
N PHE A 118 13.48 -0.44 6.83
CA PHE A 118 12.49 -1.37 6.32
C PHE A 118 13.12 -2.50 5.53
N HIS A 119 12.86 -3.74 5.94
CA HIS A 119 13.33 -4.91 5.23
C HIS A 119 12.47 -5.26 4.01
N GLU A 120 11.15 -5.05 4.08
CA GLU A 120 10.21 -5.51 3.05
C GLU A 120 9.39 -4.37 2.41
N VAL A 121 9.20 -3.25 3.12
CA VAL A 121 8.30 -2.15 2.70
C VAL A 121 9.00 -0.82 2.42
N GLY A 122 10.34 -0.79 2.39
CA GLY A 122 11.14 0.41 2.10
C GLY A 122 11.51 0.57 0.62
N SER A 123 10.97 -0.29 -0.24
CA SER A 123 11.21 -0.28 -1.68
C SER A 123 10.58 0.94 -2.33
N ILE A 124 11.08 1.31 -3.51
CA ILE A 124 10.45 2.36 -4.33
C ILE A 124 9.01 1.95 -4.66
N ASP A 125 8.78 0.68 -4.97
CA ASP A 125 7.47 0.08 -5.18
C ASP A 125 6.45 0.44 -4.08
N ALA A 126 6.81 0.26 -2.80
CA ALA A 126 5.94 0.61 -1.69
C ALA A 126 5.67 2.12 -1.58
N ILE A 127 6.66 2.98 -1.89
CA ILE A 127 6.49 4.44 -1.93
C ILE A 127 5.50 4.82 -3.02
N ILE A 128 5.68 4.29 -4.22
CA ILE A 128 4.80 4.55 -5.37
C ILE A 128 3.38 4.03 -5.09
N ASP A 129 3.25 2.84 -4.51
CA ASP A 129 1.97 2.26 -4.11
C ASP A 129 1.22 3.15 -3.12
N ILE A 130 1.88 3.56 -2.04
CA ILE A 130 1.24 4.32 -0.96
C ILE A 130 0.89 5.72 -1.44
N VAL A 131 1.86 6.46 -1.99
CA VAL A 131 1.65 7.83 -2.46
C VAL A 131 0.67 7.86 -3.62
N GLY A 132 0.77 6.91 -4.55
CA GLY A 132 -0.12 6.80 -5.70
C GLY A 132 -1.55 6.50 -5.29
N THR A 133 -1.77 5.63 -4.31
CA THR A 133 -3.11 5.31 -3.78
C THR A 133 -3.75 6.53 -3.11
N TRP A 134 -3.02 7.25 -2.25
CA TRP A 134 -3.52 8.48 -1.63
C TRP A 134 -3.81 9.57 -2.68
N SER A 135 -2.98 9.67 -3.71
CA SER A 135 -3.19 10.58 -4.84
C SER A 135 -4.46 10.22 -5.63
N ALA A 136 -4.70 8.93 -5.86
CA ALA A 136 -5.89 8.44 -6.54
C ALA A 136 -7.17 8.75 -5.74
N LEU A 137 -7.15 8.50 -4.42
CA LEU A 137 -8.25 8.87 -3.52
C LEU A 137 -8.54 10.37 -3.54
N LYS A 138 -7.49 11.20 -3.48
CA LYS A 138 -7.60 12.66 -3.54
C LYS A 138 -8.24 13.10 -4.86
N SER A 139 -7.84 12.53 -5.98
CA SER A 139 -8.40 12.86 -7.30
C SER A 139 -9.90 12.57 -7.40
N LEU A 140 -10.37 11.53 -6.71
CA LEU A 140 -11.78 11.16 -6.62
C LEU A 140 -12.60 12.03 -5.65
N GLN A 141 -11.92 12.85 -4.84
CA GLN A 141 -12.48 13.66 -3.76
C GLN A 141 -13.20 12.82 -2.69
N ILE A 142 -12.66 11.63 -2.38
CA ILE A 142 -13.18 10.76 -1.33
C ILE A 142 -12.86 11.35 0.03
N THR A 143 -13.88 11.46 0.89
CA THR A 143 -13.74 12.00 2.26
C THR A 143 -13.94 10.94 3.33
N LYS A 144 -14.34 9.72 2.94
CA LYS A 144 -14.60 8.62 3.87
C LYS A 144 -14.40 7.27 3.16
N VAL A 145 -13.58 6.41 3.75
CA VAL A 145 -13.44 5.01 3.31
C VAL A 145 -14.12 4.09 4.32
N ILE A 146 -14.79 3.06 3.82
CA ILE A 146 -15.43 2.01 4.62
C ILE A 146 -15.02 0.67 4.03
N SER A 147 -14.56 -0.27 4.86
CA SER A 147 -14.18 -1.61 4.42
C SER A 147 -15.12 -2.67 4.99
N SER A 148 -15.38 -3.73 4.22
CA SER A 148 -15.84 -5.02 4.77
C SER A 148 -14.67 -5.81 5.35
N ASN A 149 -14.93 -7.06 5.80
CA ASN A 149 -13.88 -7.94 6.31
C ASN A 149 -12.83 -8.25 5.24
N VAL A 150 -11.57 -8.32 5.68
CA VAL A 150 -10.41 -8.63 4.86
C VAL A 150 -10.25 -10.15 4.70
N GLY A 151 -10.15 -10.62 3.46
CA GLY A 151 -9.88 -12.02 3.14
C GLY A 151 -8.40 -12.35 3.28
N VAL A 152 -8.06 -13.22 4.22
CA VAL A 152 -6.69 -13.67 4.48
C VAL A 152 -6.49 -15.12 4.07
N GLY A 153 -5.43 -15.39 3.30
CA GLY A 153 -4.99 -16.73 2.97
C GLY A 153 -4.40 -17.48 4.16
N ALA A 154 -3.90 -18.69 3.91
CA ALA A 154 -3.22 -19.54 4.88
C ALA A 154 -1.86 -20.02 4.34
N GLY A 155 -1.14 -20.84 5.11
CA GLY A 155 0.12 -21.43 4.68
C GLY A 155 1.33 -20.56 5.03
N SER A 156 2.22 -20.33 4.08
CA SER A 156 3.48 -19.62 4.32
C SER A 156 3.92 -18.77 3.13
N VAL A 157 4.56 -17.65 3.41
CA VAL A 157 5.11 -16.70 2.43
C VAL A 157 6.62 -16.61 2.58
N LYS A 158 7.33 -16.54 1.45
CA LYS A 158 8.79 -16.37 1.43
C LYS A 158 9.12 -14.88 1.46
N THR A 159 9.90 -14.46 2.45
CA THR A 159 10.25 -13.06 2.66
C THR A 159 11.76 -12.89 2.92
N ALA A 160 12.21 -11.66 3.18
CA ALA A 160 13.59 -11.37 3.56
C ALA A 160 13.99 -12.08 4.88
N HIS A 161 13.00 -12.38 5.71
CA HIS A 161 13.14 -13.08 7.00
C HIS A 161 13.01 -14.61 6.88
N GLY A 162 13.01 -15.13 5.65
CA GLY A 162 12.83 -16.55 5.38
C GLY A 162 11.36 -16.92 5.17
N LEU A 163 10.99 -18.12 5.59
CA LEU A 163 9.62 -18.61 5.44
C LEU A 163 8.79 -18.20 6.66
N LEU A 164 7.78 -17.36 6.46
CA LEU A 164 6.88 -16.86 7.49
C LEU A 164 5.47 -17.43 7.31
N PRO A 165 4.63 -17.50 8.37
CA PRO A 165 3.21 -17.83 8.21
C PRO A 165 2.53 -16.83 7.27
N ASN A 166 1.46 -17.26 6.60
CA ASN A 166 0.56 -16.40 5.83
C ASN A 166 -0.77 -16.25 6.58
N PRO A 167 -1.18 -15.03 6.98
CA PRO A 167 -0.49 -13.75 6.79
C PRO A 167 0.80 -13.62 7.61
N ALA A 168 1.75 -12.84 7.09
CA ALA A 168 3.00 -12.53 7.80
C ALA A 168 2.72 -11.81 9.13
N PRO A 169 3.60 -11.94 10.15
CA PRO A 169 3.41 -11.31 11.47
C PRO A 169 3.19 -9.79 11.43
N ALA A 170 3.82 -9.08 10.48
CA ALA A 170 3.61 -7.65 10.29
C ALA A 170 2.18 -7.35 9.81
N THR A 171 1.70 -8.05 8.78
CA THR A 171 0.33 -7.95 8.29
C THR A 171 -0.69 -8.27 9.39
N MET A 172 -0.44 -9.30 10.20
CA MET A 172 -1.31 -9.64 11.35
C MET A 172 -1.40 -8.51 12.38
N ASP A 173 -0.29 -7.84 12.70
CA ASP A 173 -0.30 -6.73 13.66
C ASP A 173 -1.07 -5.52 13.15
N ILE A 174 -0.95 -5.22 11.86
CA ILE A 174 -1.69 -4.14 11.22
C ILE A 174 -3.20 -4.43 11.29
N LEU A 175 -3.60 -5.67 11.02
CA LEU A 175 -5.01 -6.08 10.98
C LEU A 175 -5.61 -6.46 12.34
N LYS A 176 -4.88 -6.35 13.46
CA LYS A 176 -5.31 -6.87 14.78
C LYS A 176 -6.67 -6.36 15.28
N ASN A 177 -7.08 -5.17 14.82
CA ASN A 177 -8.34 -4.53 15.18
C ASN A 177 -9.36 -4.51 14.03
N CYS A 178 -9.08 -5.23 12.95
CA CYS A 178 -9.91 -5.29 11.74
C CYS A 178 -10.76 -6.57 11.71
N GLY A 179 -11.90 -6.52 11.01
CA GLY A 179 -12.62 -7.73 10.65
C GLY A 179 -11.82 -8.52 9.63
N VAL A 180 -11.46 -9.76 9.96
CA VAL A 180 -10.74 -10.68 9.05
C VAL A 180 -11.54 -11.96 8.83
N ARG A 181 -11.36 -12.57 7.66
CA ARG A 181 -11.96 -13.85 7.30
C ARG A 181 -10.92 -14.71 6.58
N GLY A 182 -10.73 -15.95 7.03
CA GLY A 182 -9.93 -16.93 6.32
C GLY A 182 -10.58 -17.32 4.98
N ILE A 183 -9.78 -17.43 3.94
CA ILE A 183 -10.17 -17.91 2.61
C ILE A 183 -9.34 -19.13 2.21
N ASP A 184 -9.91 -19.99 1.37
CA ASP A 184 -9.32 -21.27 0.98
C ASP A 184 -8.26 -21.08 -0.11
N THR A 185 -7.10 -20.55 0.29
CA THR A 185 -5.94 -20.37 -0.58
C THR A 185 -4.65 -20.29 0.25
N GLU A 186 -3.55 -20.79 -0.32
CA GLU A 186 -2.21 -20.68 0.26
C GLU A 186 -1.46 -19.42 -0.21
N LEU A 187 -2.05 -18.63 -1.13
CA LEU A 187 -1.44 -17.41 -1.63
C LEU A 187 -1.48 -16.28 -0.60
N GLU A 188 -0.47 -15.41 -0.61
CA GLU A 188 -0.53 -14.14 0.11
C GLU A 188 -1.60 -13.27 -0.55
N THR A 189 -2.73 -13.09 0.14
CA THR A 189 -3.84 -12.27 -0.35
C THR A 189 -3.79 -10.85 0.17
N VAL A 190 -3.08 -10.61 1.26
CA VAL A 190 -2.96 -9.27 1.87
C VAL A 190 -1.51 -8.97 2.13
N THR A 191 -0.99 -7.96 1.44
CA THR A 191 0.37 -7.47 1.68
C THR A 191 0.38 -6.50 2.87
N PRO A 192 1.53 -6.31 3.57
CA PRO A 192 1.66 -5.29 4.60
C PRO A 192 1.23 -3.90 4.12
N THR A 193 1.62 -3.52 2.89
CA THR A 193 1.25 -2.25 2.25
C THR A 193 -0.26 -2.12 2.06
N GLY A 194 -0.92 -3.13 1.52
CA GLY A 194 -2.37 -3.13 1.31
C GLY A 194 -3.14 -3.04 2.63
N ALA A 195 -2.70 -3.77 3.66
CA ALA A 195 -3.27 -3.69 4.99
C ALA A 195 -3.08 -2.30 5.63
N ALA A 196 -1.89 -1.72 5.53
CA ALA A 196 -1.59 -0.41 6.11
C ALA A 196 -2.41 0.70 5.45
N LEU A 197 -2.54 0.68 4.12
CA LEU A 197 -3.42 1.60 3.39
C LEU A 197 -4.85 1.48 3.91
N LEU A 198 -5.41 0.26 3.94
CA LEU A 198 -6.77 0.03 4.39
C LEU A 198 -7.06 0.57 5.81
N VAL A 199 -6.11 0.44 6.73
CA VAL A 199 -6.25 0.90 8.12
C VAL A 199 -6.10 2.41 8.27
N THR A 200 -5.37 3.07 7.37
CA THR A 200 -5.02 4.49 7.52
C THR A 200 -5.90 5.45 6.73
N MET A 201 -6.63 4.96 5.73
CA MET A 201 -7.61 5.72 4.92
C MET A 201 -8.95 5.98 5.63
#